data_AF-A0AB36FPW2-F1
#
_entry.id   AF-A0AB36FPW2-F1
#
_cell.length_a   1.000
_cell.length_b   1.000
_cell.length_c   1.000
_cell.angle_alpha   90.00
_cell.angle_beta   90.00
_cell.angle_gamma   90.00
#
_symmetry.space_group_name_H-M   'P 1'
#
loop_
_entity.id
_entity.type
_entity.pdbx_description
1 polymer ?
#
loop_
_entity_poly.entity_id
_entity_poly.type
_entity_poly.pdbx_seq_one_letter_code
_entity_poly.pdbx_strand_id
1 'polypeptide(L)'
;MLVAYFSKHICPDRFSLTNEEAKKNDFYEVHIYVPDASNNEIAKIPRENYGALSIKCEFMPIKNASRWGDILAGKIRNTGSVEFSEGLLSSDYLRYSKIDVNYYFGYWNFREQDCSISTLIYLFILRSVKLVYLSIIKYSLVRYFRKLRSRQKLRSPLKSKYEIYEALMNNDNVLSNGSFTKSELSNALFGKHYVGEYLVYKKVSKSLNWILDACIDDGEMRKVGNQEDPLYEIKGKGIHYFTLTKEHLKNEEANKLIQRQQISIQKRMVWLTVFLVIGTFLSAIDKSEQIITFMTGFMVWFNSLI
;
A
#
# COMPACT_ATOMS: atom_id res chain seq x y z
N MET A 1 9.19 -10.87 35.07
CA MET A 1 9.32 -9.40 34.98
C MET A 1 8.39 -8.80 33.92
N LEU A 2 8.45 -9.25 32.65
CA LEU A 2 7.59 -8.74 31.58
C LEU A 2 6.09 -8.93 31.86
N VAL A 3 5.66 -10.13 32.28
CA VAL A 3 4.26 -10.41 32.65
C VAL A 3 3.76 -9.51 33.78
N ALA A 4 4.59 -9.23 34.79
CA ALA A 4 4.27 -8.33 35.89
C ALA A 4 4.22 -6.85 35.46
N TYR A 5 5.00 -6.47 34.43
CA TYR A 5 4.86 -5.14 33.84
C TYR A 5 3.52 -5.00 33.11
N PHE A 6 3.14 -5.99 32.32
CA PHE A 6 1.84 -5.98 31.65
C PHE A 6 0.70 -5.95 32.68
N SER A 7 0.82 -6.70 33.79
CA SER A 7 -0.20 -6.71 34.85
C SER A 7 -0.44 -5.37 35.54
N LYS A 8 0.57 -4.49 35.60
CA LYS A 8 0.40 -3.10 36.10
C LYS A 8 -0.57 -2.25 35.25
N HIS A 9 -0.74 -2.65 33.99
CA HIS A 9 -1.49 -1.90 32.98
C HIS A 9 -2.69 -2.69 32.43
N ILE A 10 -3.17 -3.68 33.20
CA ILE A 10 -4.40 -4.44 32.95
C ILE A 10 -5.62 -3.63 33.42
N CYS A 11 -6.73 -3.73 32.69
CA CYS A 11 -8.01 -3.17 33.12
C CYS A 11 -8.50 -3.90 34.38
N PRO A 12 -8.88 -3.21 35.47
CA PRO A 12 -8.90 -3.85 36.78
C PRO A 12 -10.00 -4.90 36.98
N ASP A 13 -11.18 -4.76 36.38
CA ASP A 13 -12.37 -5.42 36.96
C ASP A 13 -13.33 -6.09 35.98
N ARG A 14 -13.06 -6.08 34.67
CA ARG A 14 -13.98 -6.68 33.68
C ARG A 14 -13.24 -7.49 32.63
N PHE A 15 -13.51 -8.80 32.63
CA PHE A 15 -13.11 -9.72 31.56
C PHE A 15 -13.84 -9.33 30.29
N SER A 16 -13.08 -9.11 29.21
CA SER A 16 -13.65 -8.86 27.88
C SER A 16 -14.63 -7.67 27.86
N LEU A 17 -14.11 -6.44 27.92
CA LEU A 17 -14.95 -5.24 27.78
C LEU A 17 -15.80 -5.34 26.51
N THR A 18 -17.06 -4.91 26.62
CA THR A 18 -17.87 -4.62 25.43
C THR A 18 -17.15 -3.56 24.59
N ASN A 19 -17.30 -3.64 23.26
CA ASN A 19 -16.62 -2.77 22.29
C ASN A 19 -16.74 -1.26 22.57
N GLU A 20 -17.68 -0.83 23.42
CA GLU A 20 -17.89 0.57 23.78
C GLU A 20 -17.05 1.04 24.96
N GLU A 21 -16.79 0.17 25.94
CA GLU A 21 -15.97 0.49 27.12
C GLU A 21 -14.47 0.43 26.79
N ALA A 22 -14.08 -0.49 25.89
CA ALA A 22 -12.72 -0.58 25.37
C ALA A 22 -12.28 0.68 24.60
N LYS A 23 -13.24 1.44 24.04
CA LYS A 23 -12.96 2.68 23.28
C LYS A 23 -12.42 3.83 24.13
N LYS A 24 -12.62 3.79 25.45
CA LYS A 24 -12.29 4.91 26.35
C LYS A 24 -10.99 4.71 27.13
N ASN A 25 -10.36 3.54 27.08
CA ASN A 25 -9.20 3.19 27.91
C ASN A 25 -8.13 2.43 27.13
N ASP A 26 -6.86 2.71 27.45
CA ASP A 26 -5.69 2.02 26.87
C ASP A 26 -5.14 0.97 27.84
N PHE A 27 -5.41 -0.31 27.58
CA PHE A 27 -5.04 -1.41 28.49
C PHE A 27 -4.56 -2.66 27.75
N TYR A 28 -3.85 -3.51 28.48
CA TYR A 28 -3.51 -4.86 28.04
C TYR A 28 -4.43 -5.89 28.66
N GLU A 29 -4.63 -6.97 27.93
CA GLU A 29 -5.22 -8.20 28.40
C GLU A 29 -4.24 -9.32 28.05
N VAL A 30 -3.73 -10.00 29.08
CA VAL A 30 -2.71 -11.05 28.94
C VAL A 30 -3.33 -12.38 29.32
N HIS A 31 -3.30 -13.32 28.39
CA HIS A 31 -3.76 -14.69 28.59
C HIS A 31 -2.55 -15.62 28.59
N ILE A 32 -2.42 -16.44 29.62
CA ILE A 32 -1.34 -17.41 29.77
C ILE A 32 -1.97 -18.79 29.75
N TYR A 33 -1.69 -19.57 28.72
CA TYR A 33 -2.18 -20.94 28.59
C TYR A 33 -1.10 -21.90 29.06
N VAL A 34 -1.39 -22.63 30.13
CA VAL A 34 -0.48 -23.61 30.72
C VAL A 34 -0.82 -24.99 30.15
N PRO A 35 0.15 -25.70 29.55
CA PRO A 35 -0.08 -27.04 29.00
C PRO A 35 -0.30 -28.10 30.10
N ASP A 36 -1.03 -29.15 29.78
CA ASP A 36 -1.35 -30.31 30.63
C ASP A 36 -0.30 -31.41 30.50
N ALA A 37 0.97 -31.05 30.71
CA ALA A 37 2.11 -31.95 30.72
C ALA A 37 3.20 -31.41 31.64
N SER A 38 4.06 -32.29 32.15
CA SER A 38 5.19 -31.85 32.97
C SER A 38 6.28 -31.20 32.11
N ASN A 39 7.06 -30.27 32.68
CA ASN A 39 8.17 -29.61 31.99
C ASN A 39 9.17 -30.61 31.36
N ASN A 40 9.37 -31.77 31.99
CA ASN A 40 10.26 -32.82 31.50
C ASN A 40 9.71 -33.58 30.30
N GLU A 41 8.39 -33.71 30.19
CA GLU A 41 7.71 -34.33 29.04
C GLU A 41 7.66 -33.36 27.87
N ILE A 42 7.35 -32.08 28.14
CA ILE A 42 7.30 -31.03 27.11
C ILE A 42 8.68 -30.84 26.48
N ALA A 43 9.75 -30.88 27.27
CA ALA A 43 11.12 -30.72 26.76
C ALA A 43 11.54 -31.79 25.72
N LYS A 44 10.87 -32.95 25.68
CA LYS A 44 11.13 -34.02 24.70
C LYS A 44 10.39 -33.82 23.39
N ILE A 45 9.40 -32.93 23.35
CA ILE A 45 8.56 -32.67 22.18
C ILE A 45 9.25 -31.56 21.34
N PRO A 46 9.27 -31.66 20.00
CA PRO A 46 9.77 -30.58 19.15
C PRO A 46 8.93 -29.31 19.32
N ARG A 47 9.57 -28.13 19.35
CA ARG A 47 8.89 -26.83 19.54
C ARG A 47 7.74 -26.58 18.57
N GLU A 48 7.87 -27.06 17.32
CA GLU A 48 6.86 -26.92 16.27
C GLU A 48 5.53 -27.61 16.63
N ASN A 49 5.57 -28.62 17.51
CA ASN A 49 4.41 -29.40 17.92
C ASN A 49 3.81 -28.95 19.26
N TYR A 50 4.34 -27.89 19.88
CA TYR A 50 3.82 -27.39 21.17
C TYR A 50 2.38 -26.87 21.07
N GLY A 51 1.96 -26.41 19.89
CA GLY A 51 0.58 -25.98 19.64
C GLY A 51 -0.48 -27.10 19.73
N ALA A 52 -0.05 -28.37 19.74
CA ALA A 52 -0.94 -29.54 19.87
C ALA A 52 -1.13 -30.01 21.32
N LEU A 53 -0.45 -29.39 22.29
CA LEU A 53 -0.58 -29.75 23.70
C LEU A 53 -1.96 -29.35 24.23
N SER A 54 -2.59 -30.26 24.97
CA SER A 54 -3.79 -29.95 25.74
C SER A 54 -3.47 -28.85 26.74
N ILE A 55 -4.36 -27.87 26.86
CA ILE A 55 -4.22 -26.80 27.84
C ILE A 55 -4.83 -27.32 29.14
N LYS A 56 -4.14 -27.12 30.26
CA LYS A 56 -4.61 -27.45 31.62
C LYS A 56 -5.44 -26.33 32.20
N CYS A 57 -4.93 -25.10 32.07
CA CYS A 57 -5.61 -23.91 32.52
C CYS A 57 -5.18 -22.67 31.75
N GLU A 58 -6.08 -21.71 31.69
CA GLU A 58 -5.88 -20.35 31.24
C GLU A 58 -5.75 -19.45 32.46
N PHE A 59 -4.68 -18.67 32.53
CA PHE A 59 -4.38 -17.76 33.61
C PHE A 59 -4.34 -16.32 33.10
N MET A 60 -5.00 -15.42 33.82
CA MET A 60 -4.99 -13.98 33.58
C MET A 60 -4.50 -13.25 34.82
N PRO A 61 -3.39 -12.48 34.75
CA PRO A 61 -2.90 -11.76 35.93
C PRO A 61 -3.85 -10.61 36.32
N ILE A 62 -4.03 -10.40 37.62
CA ILE A 62 -4.84 -9.29 38.15
C ILE A 62 -4.04 -7.98 38.06
N LYS A 63 -4.74 -6.84 37.99
CA LYS A 63 -4.11 -5.51 37.98
C LYS A 63 -3.19 -5.33 39.18
N ASN A 64 -1.95 -4.93 38.93
CA ASN A 64 -0.91 -4.81 39.95
C ASN A 64 -0.66 -6.12 40.72
N ALA A 65 -0.77 -7.29 40.06
CA ALA A 65 -0.46 -8.58 40.68
C ALA A 65 0.87 -8.51 41.45
N SER A 66 0.78 -8.55 42.78
CA SER A 66 1.92 -8.46 43.68
C SER A 66 2.80 -9.69 43.46
N ARG A 67 4.04 -9.48 43.06
CA ARG A 67 5.03 -10.56 42.95
C ARG A 67 5.49 -10.91 44.37
N TRP A 68 4.88 -11.92 44.97
CA TRP A 68 5.41 -12.55 46.19
C TRP A 68 6.37 -13.67 45.76
N GLY A 69 7.66 -13.32 45.63
CA GLY A 69 8.68 -14.24 45.13
C GLY A 69 8.44 -14.62 43.67
N ASP A 70 8.17 -15.89 43.40
CA ASP A 70 7.96 -16.44 42.06
C ASP A 70 6.50 -16.76 41.74
N ILE A 71 5.57 -16.25 42.55
CA ILE A 71 4.13 -16.48 42.39
C ILE A 71 3.45 -15.24 41.81
N LEU A 72 2.55 -15.45 40.86
CA LEU A 72 1.70 -14.45 40.24
C LEU A 72 0.25 -14.64 40.68
N ALA A 73 -0.38 -13.58 41.20
CA ALA A 73 -1.81 -13.55 41.50
C ALA A 73 -2.63 -13.23 40.25
N GLY A 74 -3.71 -13.98 40.03
CA GLY A 74 -4.54 -13.85 38.85
C GLY A 74 -5.88 -14.55 38.99
N LYS A 75 -6.58 -14.69 37.87
CA LYS A 75 -7.73 -15.59 37.76
C LYS A 75 -7.40 -16.73 36.82
N ILE A 76 -7.85 -17.91 37.19
CA ILE A 76 -7.58 -19.19 36.54
C ILE A 76 -8.88 -19.75 36.02
N ARG A 77 -8.87 -20.22 34.79
CA ARG A 77 -9.94 -21.00 34.18
C ARG A 77 -9.36 -22.36 33.84
N ASN A 78 -9.90 -23.40 34.46
CA ASN A 78 -9.47 -24.77 34.21
C ASN A 78 -10.20 -25.31 32.99
N THR A 79 -9.60 -26.30 32.33
CA THR A 79 -10.20 -26.94 31.17
C THR A 79 -11.51 -27.62 31.55
N GLY A 80 -12.62 -27.14 30.98
CA GLY A 80 -13.99 -27.59 31.32
C GLY A 80 -14.78 -26.63 32.22
N SER A 81 -14.16 -25.61 32.81
CA SER A 81 -14.88 -24.56 33.56
C SER A 81 -15.26 -23.38 32.65
N VAL A 82 -16.49 -22.89 32.84
CA VAL A 82 -17.02 -21.71 32.12
C VAL A 82 -16.55 -20.41 32.76
N GLU A 83 -16.28 -20.42 34.06
CA GLU A 83 -15.94 -19.23 34.83
C GLU A 83 -14.46 -19.23 35.28
N PHE A 84 -13.94 -18.02 35.47
CA PHE A 84 -12.61 -17.76 36.02
C PHE A 84 -12.71 -17.66 37.56
N SER A 85 -11.94 -18.48 38.26
CA SER A 85 -11.79 -18.41 39.73
C SER A 85 -10.50 -17.67 40.10
N GLU A 86 -10.45 -17.04 41.28
CA GLU A 86 -9.19 -16.47 41.77
C GLU A 86 -8.16 -17.57 42.01
N GLY A 87 -6.89 -17.31 41.69
CA GLY A 87 -5.84 -18.29 41.86
C GLY A 87 -4.42 -17.74 41.71
N LEU A 88 -3.46 -18.60 42.01
CA LEU A 88 -2.03 -18.28 42.01
C LEU A 88 -1.32 -19.16 40.99
N LEU A 89 -0.38 -18.58 40.25
CA LEU A 89 0.46 -19.30 39.28
C LEU A 89 1.94 -19.14 39.64
N SER A 90 2.64 -20.26 39.78
CA SER A 90 4.10 -20.26 39.94
C SER A 90 4.80 -19.96 38.60
N SER A 91 5.93 -19.27 38.66
CA SER A 91 6.76 -18.91 37.50
C SER A 91 7.28 -20.13 36.73
N ASP A 92 7.42 -21.28 37.38
CA ASP A 92 7.89 -22.53 36.77
C ASP A 92 7.00 -23.02 35.63
N TYR A 93 5.70 -22.69 35.70
CA TYR A 93 4.71 -23.03 34.67
C TYR A 93 4.78 -22.09 33.46
N LEU A 94 5.50 -20.96 33.54
CA LEU A 94 5.62 -20.00 32.43
C LEU A 94 6.61 -20.43 31.35
N ARG A 95 7.47 -21.42 31.63
CA ARG A 95 8.58 -21.79 30.74
C ARG A 95 8.12 -22.32 29.38
N TYR A 96 7.01 -23.05 29.38
CA TYR A 96 6.40 -23.63 28.17
C TYR A 96 4.96 -23.16 27.97
N SER A 97 4.51 -22.15 28.72
CA SER A 97 3.18 -21.58 28.55
C SER A 97 3.11 -20.76 27.27
N LYS A 98 2.00 -20.86 26.56
CA LYS A 98 1.67 -19.94 25.48
C LYS A 98 1.16 -18.63 26.08
N ILE A 99 1.72 -17.50 25.66
CA ILE A 99 1.33 -16.17 26.16
C ILE A 99 0.71 -15.39 25.01
N ASP A 100 -0.57 -15.06 25.15
CA ASP A 100 -1.28 -14.21 24.20
C ASP A 100 -1.46 -12.82 24.83
N VAL A 101 -1.15 -11.78 24.06
CA VAL A 101 -1.29 -10.39 24.51
C VAL A 101 -2.24 -9.67 23.57
N ASN A 102 -3.39 -9.32 24.12
CA ASN A 102 -4.34 -8.43 23.48
C ASN A 102 -4.11 -7.01 23.98
N TYR A 103 -3.94 -6.09 23.05
CA TYR A 103 -3.76 -4.68 23.34
C TYR A 103 -4.91 -3.86 22.77
N TYR A 104 -5.59 -3.13 23.64
CA TYR A 104 -6.72 -2.29 23.28
C TYR A 104 -6.31 -0.83 23.39
N PHE A 105 -6.48 -0.10 22.28
CA PHE A 105 -6.14 1.30 22.13
C PHE A 105 -7.31 2.04 21.48
N GLY A 106 -8.29 2.46 22.28
CA GLY A 106 -9.51 3.09 21.79
C GLY A 106 -10.25 2.25 20.72
N TYR A 107 -10.23 2.70 19.46
CA TYR A 107 -10.85 1.99 18.32
C TYR A 107 -9.97 0.91 17.69
N TRP A 108 -8.78 0.68 18.23
CA TRP A 108 -7.78 -0.23 17.70
C TRP A 108 -7.55 -1.40 18.65
N ASN A 109 -7.57 -2.61 18.11
CA ASN A 109 -7.17 -3.82 18.81
C ASN A 109 -5.96 -4.44 18.09
N PHE A 110 -4.94 -4.80 18.87
CA PHE A 110 -3.80 -5.56 18.39
C PHE A 110 -3.80 -6.88 19.16
N ARG A 111 -3.91 -8.00 18.45
CA ARG A 111 -3.95 -9.34 19.05
C ARG A 111 -2.72 -10.09 18.57
N GLU A 112 -1.81 -10.34 19.50
CA GLU A 112 -0.61 -11.13 19.22
C GLU A 112 -0.74 -12.47 19.92
N GLN A 113 -0.70 -13.54 19.13
CA GLN A 113 -0.81 -14.91 19.61
C GLN A 113 0.58 -15.54 19.69
N ASP A 114 0.81 -16.37 20.70
CA ASP A 114 2.07 -17.08 20.93
C ASP A 114 3.29 -16.13 20.98
N CYS A 115 3.21 -15.15 21.88
CA CYS A 115 4.22 -14.12 22.00
C CYS A 115 5.56 -14.70 22.45
N SER A 116 6.56 -14.65 21.57
CA SER A 116 7.95 -14.89 21.97
C SER A 116 8.45 -13.81 22.94
N ILE A 117 9.52 -14.11 23.69
CA ILE A 117 10.14 -13.14 24.61
C ILE A 117 10.54 -11.85 23.88
N SER A 118 11.06 -11.96 22.65
CA SER A 118 11.41 -10.78 21.84
C SER A 118 10.17 -9.98 21.44
N THR A 119 9.06 -10.63 21.11
CA THR A 119 7.77 -9.97 20.84
C THR A 119 7.23 -9.25 22.07
N LEU A 120 7.36 -9.84 23.27
CA LEU A 120 6.97 -9.20 24.53
C LEU A 120 7.84 -7.98 24.84
N ILE A 121 9.16 -8.04 24.59
CA ILE A 121 10.07 -6.89 24.72
C ILE A 121 9.72 -5.80 23.71
N TYR A 122 9.40 -6.17 22.46
CA TYR A 122 8.97 -5.23 21.44
C TYR A 122 7.69 -4.50 21.86
N LEU A 123 6.67 -5.22 22.33
CA LEU A 123 5.41 -4.64 22.83
C LEU A 123 5.64 -3.74 24.07
N PHE A 124 6.57 -4.12 24.94
CA PHE A 124 7.01 -3.29 26.07
C PHE A 124 7.62 -1.95 25.61
N ILE A 125 8.56 -1.99 24.65
CA ILE A 125 9.20 -0.78 24.10
C ILE A 125 8.18 0.10 23.37
N LEU A 126 7.28 -0.53 22.60
CA LEU A 126 6.27 0.16 21.82
C LEU A 126 5.38 1.06 22.70
N ARG A 127 5.02 0.59 23.91
CA ARG A 127 4.24 1.39 24.87
C ARG A 127 5.10 2.33 25.70
N SER A 128 6.27 1.92 26.17
CA SER A 128 7.12 2.78 27.01
C SER A 128 7.50 4.08 26.29
N VAL A 129 7.71 4.02 24.98
CA VAL A 129 8.03 5.17 24.12
C VAL A 129 6.78 5.80 23.47
N LYS A 130 5.57 5.29 23.77
CA LYS A 130 4.30 5.68 23.10
C LYS A 130 4.36 5.63 21.56
N LEU A 131 5.23 4.80 20.97
CA LEU A 131 5.36 4.65 19.51
C LEU A 131 4.19 3.91 18.87
N VAL A 132 3.28 3.36 19.68
CA VAL A 132 1.96 2.83 19.26
C VAL A 132 1.23 3.82 18.35
N TYR A 133 1.25 5.13 18.65
CA TYR A 133 0.57 6.11 17.81
C TYR A 133 1.16 6.19 16.39
N LEU A 134 2.48 6.00 16.25
CA LEU A 134 3.13 5.99 14.94
C LEU A 134 2.77 4.74 14.12
N SER A 135 2.57 3.58 14.76
CA SER A 135 2.11 2.38 14.04
C SER A 135 0.66 2.53 13.55
N ILE A 136 -0.22 3.15 14.36
CA ILE A 136 -1.59 3.51 13.97
C ILE A 136 -1.58 4.50 12.79
N ILE A 137 -0.75 5.55 12.87
CA ILE A 137 -0.60 6.54 11.78
C ILE A 137 -0.07 5.87 10.51
N LYS A 138 0.95 5.01 10.61
CA LYS A 138 1.52 4.27 9.47
C LYS A 138 0.46 3.41 8.80
N TYR A 139 -0.33 2.65 9.56
CA TYR A 139 -1.40 1.83 8.99
C TYR A 139 -2.51 2.66 8.36
N SER A 140 -2.93 3.75 9.01
CA SER A 140 -3.93 4.67 8.48
C SER A 140 -3.46 5.30 7.16
N LEU A 141 -2.19 5.73 7.09
CA LEU A 141 -1.56 6.24 5.87
C LEU A 141 -1.49 5.18 4.78
N VAL A 142 -1.04 3.96 5.08
CA VAL A 142 -1.00 2.86 4.09
C VAL A 142 -2.39 2.56 3.55
N ARG A 143 -3.42 2.52 4.42
CA ARG A 143 -4.82 2.31 4.02
C ARG A 143 -5.33 3.48 3.16
N TYR A 144 -4.99 4.71 3.54
CA TYR A 144 -5.33 5.92 2.78
C TYR A 144 -4.70 5.89 1.39
N PHE A 145 -3.40 5.62 1.29
CA PHE A 145 -2.68 5.52 0.01
C PHE A 145 -3.20 4.36 -0.85
N ARG A 146 -3.53 3.21 -0.26
CA ARG A 146 -4.18 2.10 -1.00
C ARG A 146 -5.53 2.52 -1.56
N LYS A 147 -6.35 3.22 -0.77
CA LYS A 147 -7.67 3.74 -1.20
C LYS A 147 -7.55 4.84 -2.25
N LEU A 148 -6.52 5.66 -2.17
CA LEU A 148 -6.23 6.70 -3.17
C LEU A 148 -5.76 6.09 -4.48
N ARG A 149 -4.91 5.06 -4.41
CA ARG A 149 -4.43 4.29 -5.56
C ARG A 149 -5.56 3.50 -6.24
N SER A 150 -6.47 2.90 -5.46
CA SER A 150 -7.65 2.23 -6.03
C SER A 150 -8.61 3.24 -6.67
N ARG A 151 -8.87 4.39 -6.03
CA ARG A 151 -9.68 5.48 -6.61
C ARG A 151 -9.07 6.08 -7.88
N GLN A 152 -7.74 6.21 -7.96
CA GLN A 152 -7.06 6.69 -9.16
C GLN A 152 -7.10 5.66 -10.31
N LYS A 153 -6.93 4.37 -10.04
CA LYS A 153 -7.06 3.31 -11.06
C LYS A 153 -8.51 3.08 -11.53
N LEU A 154 -9.50 3.41 -10.71
CA LEU A 154 -10.94 3.25 -11.01
C LEU A 154 -11.61 4.53 -11.54
N ARG A 155 -10.84 5.61 -11.83
CA ARG A 155 -11.41 6.91 -12.22
C ARG A 155 -12.18 6.88 -13.54
N SER A 156 -12.00 5.84 -14.35
CA SER A 156 -12.95 5.44 -15.40
C SER A 156 -13.13 3.90 -15.38
N PRO A 157 -14.31 3.35 -15.04
CA PRO A 157 -14.57 1.93 -15.20
C PRO A 157 -14.63 1.51 -16.68
N LEU A 158 -14.77 2.49 -17.58
CA LEU A 158 -14.63 2.32 -19.02
C LEU A 158 -13.14 2.35 -19.37
N LYS A 159 -12.65 1.19 -19.80
CA LYS A 159 -11.36 1.06 -20.48
C LYS A 159 -11.54 1.40 -21.95
N SER A 160 -10.50 1.95 -22.57
CA SER A 160 -10.53 2.21 -24.00
C SER A 160 -10.53 0.88 -24.78
N LYS A 161 -11.09 0.87 -25.98
CA LYS A 161 -11.01 -0.29 -26.88
C LYS A 161 -9.55 -0.72 -27.08
N TYR A 162 -8.64 0.24 -27.24
CA TYR A 162 -7.20 -0.02 -27.36
C TYR A 162 -6.63 -0.81 -26.17
N GLU A 163 -6.92 -0.41 -24.92
CA GLU A 163 -6.44 -1.12 -23.72
C GLU A 163 -6.96 -2.57 -23.64
N ILE A 164 -8.18 -2.82 -24.14
CA ILE A 164 -8.73 -4.18 -24.21
C ILE A 164 -7.95 -5.02 -25.21
N TYR A 165 -7.72 -4.51 -26.43
CA TYR A 165 -6.92 -5.22 -27.42
C TYR A 165 -5.47 -5.42 -26.96
N GLU A 166 -4.87 -4.44 -26.30
CA GLU A 166 -3.53 -4.57 -25.73
C GLU A 166 -3.48 -5.70 -24.67
N ALA A 167 -4.46 -5.78 -23.79
CA ALA A 167 -4.56 -6.86 -22.80
C ALA A 167 -4.77 -8.24 -23.45
N LEU A 168 -5.56 -8.31 -24.52
CA LEU A 168 -5.78 -9.54 -25.29
C LEU A 168 -4.51 -9.98 -26.03
N MET A 169 -3.81 -9.05 -26.67
CA MET A 169 -2.60 -9.34 -27.45
C MET A 169 -1.37 -9.64 -26.57
N ASN A 170 -1.45 -9.33 -25.27
CA ASN A 170 -0.42 -9.71 -24.28
C ASN A 170 -0.69 -11.07 -23.61
N ASN A 171 -1.77 -11.78 -23.99
CA ASN A 171 -2.13 -13.07 -23.42
C ASN A 171 -1.83 -14.20 -24.43
N ASP A 172 -0.87 -15.07 -24.08
CA ASP A 172 -0.40 -16.17 -24.92
C ASP A 172 -1.52 -17.15 -25.34
N ASN A 173 -2.51 -17.36 -24.48
CA ASN A 173 -3.65 -18.23 -24.77
C ASN A 173 -4.55 -17.64 -25.86
N VAL A 174 -4.70 -16.31 -25.88
CA VAL A 174 -5.51 -15.62 -26.88
C VAL A 174 -4.78 -15.58 -28.22
N LEU A 175 -3.46 -15.40 -28.21
CA LEU A 175 -2.63 -15.42 -29.41
C LEU A 175 -2.59 -16.81 -30.08
N SER A 176 -2.60 -17.89 -29.28
CA SER A 176 -2.57 -19.26 -29.80
C SER A 176 -3.92 -19.75 -30.31
N ASN A 177 -5.01 -19.43 -29.61
CA ASN A 177 -6.35 -19.95 -29.94
C ASN A 177 -7.22 -18.96 -30.74
N GLY A 178 -6.88 -17.67 -30.77
CA GLY A 178 -7.68 -16.62 -31.43
C GLY A 178 -9.01 -16.28 -30.73
N SER A 179 -9.28 -16.92 -29.59
CA SER A 179 -10.50 -16.80 -28.81
C SER A 179 -10.23 -16.49 -27.35
N PHE A 180 -11.15 -15.81 -26.67
CA PHE A 180 -11.04 -15.48 -25.25
C PHE A 180 -12.39 -15.47 -24.55
N THR A 181 -12.38 -15.69 -23.24
CA THR A 181 -13.56 -15.54 -22.37
C THR A 181 -13.59 -14.19 -21.67
N LYS A 182 -14.77 -13.75 -21.24
CA LYS A 182 -14.90 -12.49 -20.51
C LYS A 182 -14.17 -12.54 -19.17
N SER A 183 -14.20 -13.69 -18.50
CA SER A 183 -13.50 -13.87 -17.22
C SER A 183 -11.98 -13.74 -17.38
N GLU A 184 -11.39 -14.29 -18.44
CA GLU A 184 -9.98 -14.13 -18.78
C GLU A 184 -9.62 -12.67 -19.05
N LEU A 185 -10.43 -11.95 -19.84
CA LEU A 185 -10.20 -10.53 -20.11
C LEU A 185 -10.30 -9.69 -18.84
N SER A 186 -11.29 -9.96 -17.99
CA SER A 186 -11.44 -9.29 -16.70
C SER A 186 -10.23 -9.54 -15.80
N ASN A 187 -9.73 -10.78 -15.76
CA ASN A 187 -8.54 -11.14 -14.99
C ASN A 187 -7.28 -10.46 -15.54
N ALA A 188 -7.13 -10.34 -16.86
CA ALA A 188 -5.99 -9.66 -17.49
C ALA A 188 -5.97 -8.15 -17.20
N LEU A 189 -7.13 -7.48 -17.27
CA LEU A 189 -7.25 -6.03 -17.08
C LEU A 189 -7.23 -5.60 -15.61
N PHE A 190 -7.85 -6.40 -14.73
CA PHE A 190 -8.09 -6.01 -13.34
C PHE A 190 -7.41 -6.93 -12.31
N GLY A 191 -6.80 -8.04 -12.72
CA GLY A 191 -6.17 -9.00 -11.81
C GLY A 191 -7.18 -9.83 -11.00
N LYS A 192 -6.68 -10.68 -10.08
CA LYS A 192 -7.50 -11.48 -9.15
C LYS A 192 -8.14 -10.58 -8.08
N HIS A 193 -9.18 -9.83 -8.43
CA HIS A 193 -9.84 -8.86 -7.53
C HIS A 193 -11.12 -9.39 -6.86
N TYR A 194 -11.26 -10.71 -6.75
CA TYR A 194 -12.46 -11.37 -6.19
C TYR A 194 -12.68 -11.16 -4.68
N VAL A 195 -11.78 -10.51 -3.93
CA VAL A 195 -11.74 -10.61 -2.46
C VAL A 195 -11.98 -9.29 -1.70
N GLY A 196 -12.76 -8.33 -2.22
CA GLY A 196 -12.98 -7.11 -1.42
C GLY A 196 -14.19 -6.23 -1.72
N GLU A 197 -14.55 -6.02 -2.98
CA GLU A 197 -15.59 -5.03 -3.31
C GLU A 197 -16.51 -5.53 -4.45
N TYR A 198 -17.51 -6.32 -4.09
CA TYR A 198 -18.53 -6.87 -5.01
C TYR A 198 -19.16 -5.79 -5.92
N LEU A 199 -19.40 -4.58 -5.39
CA LEU A 199 -19.93 -3.45 -6.16
C LEU A 199 -18.98 -2.97 -7.26
N VAL A 200 -17.67 -3.03 -7.04
CA VAL A 200 -16.68 -2.65 -8.05
C VAL A 200 -16.61 -3.71 -9.15
N TYR A 201 -16.60 -4.99 -8.77
CA TYR A 201 -16.66 -6.10 -9.72
C TYR A 201 -17.90 -6.00 -10.62
N LYS A 202 -19.08 -5.73 -10.05
CA LYS A 202 -20.32 -5.56 -10.83
C LYS A 202 -20.24 -4.41 -11.84
N LYS A 203 -19.64 -3.27 -11.44
CA LYS A 203 -19.46 -2.10 -12.34
C LYS A 203 -18.48 -2.40 -13.48
N VAL A 204 -17.36 -3.07 -13.18
CA VAL A 204 -16.36 -3.48 -14.15
C VAL A 204 -16.91 -4.51 -15.13
N SER A 205 -17.62 -5.52 -14.62
CA SER A 205 -18.26 -6.54 -15.45
C SER A 205 -19.29 -5.93 -16.41
N LYS A 206 -20.03 -4.89 -15.95
CA LYS A 206 -21.00 -4.18 -16.79
C LYS A 206 -20.33 -3.28 -17.83
N SER A 207 -19.24 -2.60 -17.49
CA SER A 207 -18.50 -1.77 -18.46
C SER A 207 -17.83 -2.62 -19.54
N LEU A 208 -17.28 -3.78 -19.18
CA LEU A 208 -16.73 -4.74 -20.16
C LEU A 208 -17.80 -5.23 -21.13
N ASN A 209 -19.02 -5.53 -20.66
CA ASN A 209 -20.12 -5.90 -21.55
C ASN A 209 -20.39 -4.80 -22.59
N TRP A 210 -20.55 -3.55 -22.16
CA TRP A 210 -20.83 -2.45 -23.08
C TRP A 210 -19.76 -2.29 -24.16
N ILE A 211 -18.48 -2.48 -23.81
CA ILE A 211 -17.40 -2.32 -24.79
C ILE A 211 -17.33 -3.54 -25.72
N LEU A 212 -17.53 -4.75 -25.21
CA LEU A 212 -17.57 -5.97 -26.03
C LEU A 212 -18.77 -5.96 -26.99
N ASP A 213 -19.94 -5.50 -26.54
CA ASP A 213 -21.11 -5.31 -27.38
C ASP A 213 -20.82 -4.30 -28.50
N ALA A 214 -20.19 -3.16 -28.18
CA ALA A 214 -19.76 -2.20 -29.18
C ALA A 214 -18.73 -2.76 -30.18
N CYS A 215 -17.78 -3.59 -29.73
CA CYS A 215 -16.84 -4.28 -30.62
C CYS A 215 -17.52 -5.32 -31.53
N ILE A 216 -18.62 -5.92 -31.08
CA ILE A 216 -19.44 -6.82 -31.91
C ILE A 216 -20.21 -6.01 -32.95
N ASP A 217 -20.84 -4.90 -32.56
CA ASP A 217 -21.59 -4.01 -33.44
C ASP A 217 -20.71 -3.45 -34.56
N ASP A 218 -19.47 -3.07 -34.23
CA ASP A 218 -18.48 -2.59 -35.20
C ASP A 218 -17.87 -3.72 -36.06
N GLY A 219 -18.25 -4.98 -35.79
CA GLY A 219 -17.80 -6.16 -36.51
C GLY A 219 -16.32 -6.49 -36.28
N GLU A 220 -15.75 -6.01 -35.18
CA GLU A 220 -14.38 -6.28 -34.77
C GLU A 220 -14.23 -7.64 -34.07
N MET A 221 -15.30 -8.10 -33.41
CA MET A 221 -15.36 -9.36 -32.68
C MET A 221 -16.60 -10.18 -33.07
N ARG A 222 -16.60 -11.47 -32.72
CA ARG A 222 -17.78 -12.35 -32.81
C ARG A 222 -18.00 -13.06 -31.49
N LYS A 223 -19.24 -13.13 -31.04
CA LYS A 223 -19.66 -14.01 -29.96
C LYS A 223 -19.99 -15.40 -30.51
N VAL A 224 -19.34 -16.45 -30.00
CA VAL A 224 -19.45 -17.82 -30.53
C VAL A 224 -20.23 -18.76 -29.59
N GLY A 225 -20.50 -18.33 -28.36
CA GLY A 225 -21.28 -19.13 -27.38
C GLY A 225 -22.35 -18.34 -26.62
N ASN A 226 -23.34 -19.05 -26.08
CA ASN A 226 -24.52 -18.51 -25.40
C ASN A 226 -24.61 -18.86 -23.89
N GLN A 227 -23.49 -19.16 -23.23
CA GLN A 227 -23.45 -19.50 -21.80
C GLN A 227 -23.02 -18.33 -20.90
N GLU A 228 -23.08 -18.52 -19.57
CA GLU A 228 -22.79 -17.54 -18.52
C GLU A 228 -21.42 -16.85 -18.67
N ASP A 229 -20.43 -17.51 -19.28
CA ASP A 229 -19.17 -16.91 -19.75
C ASP A 229 -19.00 -17.11 -21.27
N PRO A 230 -19.44 -16.14 -22.08
CA PRO A 230 -19.43 -16.31 -23.53
C PRO A 230 -18.02 -16.26 -24.10
N LEU A 231 -17.76 -17.13 -25.09
CA LEU A 231 -16.54 -17.14 -25.87
C LEU A 231 -16.60 -16.08 -26.97
N TYR A 232 -15.55 -15.28 -27.08
CA TYR A 232 -15.37 -14.24 -28.11
C TYR A 232 -14.21 -14.60 -29.02
N GLU A 233 -14.39 -14.37 -30.32
CA GLU A 233 -13.35 -14.49 -31.34
C GLU A 233 -13.02 -13.12 -31.92
N ILE A 234 -11.72 -12.86 -32.12
CA ILE A 234 -11.24 -11.60 -32.70
C ILE A 234 -11.28 -11.71 -34.22
N LYS A 235 -11.90 -10.75 -34.91
CA LYS A 235 -11.87 -10.67 -36.38
C LYS A 235 -10.71 -9.79 -36.86
N GLY A 236 -10.35 -9.96 -38.14
CA GLY A 236 -9.31 -9.15 -38.79
C GLY A 236 -9.54 -7.64 -38.69
N LYS A 237 -10.80 -7.17 -38.65
CA LYS A 237 -11.12 -5.75 -38.41
C LYS A 237 -10.66 -5.25 -37.04
N GLY A 238 -10.81 -6.06 -35.98
CA GLY A 238 -10.34 -5.72 -34.64
C GLY A 238 -8.81 -5.66 -34.56
N ILE A 239 -8.13 -6.60 -35.23
CA ILE A 239 -6.66 -6.58 -35.36
C ILE A 239 -6.22 -5.32 -36.10
N HIS A 240 -6.89 -4.98 -37.21
CA HIS A 240 -6.58 -3.78 -37.99
C HIS A 240 -6.77 -2.49 -37.18
N TYR A 241 -7.86 -2.39 -36.41
CA TYR A 241 -8.06 -1.28 -35.47
C TYR A 241 -6.89 -1.18 -34.47
N PHE A 242 -6.49 -2.30 -33.86
CA PHE A 242 -5.41 -2.33 -32.89
C PHE A 242 -4.07 -1.90 -33.50
N THR A 243 -3.70 -2.43 -34.67
CA THR A 243 -2.43 -2.10 -35.32
C THR A 243 -2.39 -0.62 -35.73
N LEU A 244 -3.45 -0.10 -36.35
CA LEU A 244 -3.52 1.32 -36.74
C LEU A 244 -3.46 2.25 -35.52
N THR A 245 -4.19 1.90 -34.46
CA THR A 245 -4.19 2.71 -33.23
C THR A 245 -2.83 2.68 -32.54
N LYS A 246 -2.17 1.51 -32.51
CA LYS A 246 -0.81 1.36 -31.95
C LYS A 246 0.21 2.17 -32.74
N GLU A 247 0.14 2.15 -34.07
CA GLU A 247 0.99 2.95 -34.95
C GLU A 247 0.75 4.45 -34.76
N HIS A 248 -0.51 4.87 -34.69
CA HIS A 248 -0.87 6.26 -34.42
C HIS A 248 -0.29 6.75 -33.09
N LEU A 249 -0.46 5.96 -32.01
CA LEU A 249 0.10 6.31 -30.70
C LEU A 249 1.62 6.41 -30.72
N LYS A 250 2.30 5.46 -31.37
CA LYS A 250 3.77 5.48 -31.53
C LYS A 250 4.23 6.71 -32.31
N ASN A 251 3.50 7.09 -33.36
CA ASN A 251 3.79 8.29 -34.15
C ASN A 251 3.52 9.57 -33.35
N GLU A 252 2.46 9.62 -32.54
CA GLU A 252 2.16 10.76 -31.68
C GLU A 252 3.21 10.95 -30.58
N GLU A 253 3.72 9.86 -30.00
CA GLU A 253 4.83 9.89 -29.04
C GLU A 253 6.12 10.39 -29.70
N ALA A 254 6.45 9.90 -30.90
CA ALA A 254 7.59 10.40 -31.67
C ALA A 254 7.45 11.90 -31.98
N ASN A 255 6.25 12.35 -32.38
CA ASN A 255 5.95 13.76 -32.63
C ASN A 255 6.09 14.61 -31.36
N LYS A 256 5.64 14.12 -30.20
CA LYS A 256 5.83 14.80 -28.91
C LYS A 256 7.29 14.94 -28.54
N LEU A 257 8.12 13.92 -28.80
CA LEU A 257 9.57 14.00 -28.58
C LEU A 257 10.21 15.05 -29.50
N ILE A 258 9.83 15.07 -30.78
CA ILE A 258 10.30 16.07 -31.75
C ILE A 258 9.88 17.48 -31.31
N GLN A 259 8.62 17.68 -30.90
CA GLN A 259 8.14 18.97 -30.39
C GLN A 259 8.91 19.43 -29.15
N ARG A 260 9.21 18.52 -28.20
CA ARG A 260 10.02 18.85 -27.03
C ARG A 260 11.43 19.29 -27.41
N GLN A 261 12.05 18.60 -28.38
CA GLN A 261 13.36 18.98 -28.90
C GLN A 261 13.30 20.35 -29.60
N GLN A 262 12.29 20.61 -30.42
CA GLN A 262 12.08 21.91 -31.06
C GLN A 262 11.91 23.04 -30.04
N ILE A 263 11.11 22.84 -28.98
CA ILE A 263 10.97 23.82 -27.89
C ILE A 263 12.31 24.09 -27.21
N SER A 264 13.13 23.04 -26.98
CA SER A 264 14.45 23.21 -26.37
C SER A 264 15.42 24.01 -27.26
N ILE A 265 15.36 23.79 -28.58
CA ILE A 265 16.16 24.53 -29.57
C ILE A 265 15.69 25.98 -29.64
N GLN A 266 14.37 26.24 -29.70
CA GLN A 266 13.81 27.58 -29.68
C GLN A 266 14.24 28.36 -28.43
N LYS A 267 14.24 27.74 -27.26
CA LYS A 267 14.73 28.37 -26.02
C LYS A 267 16.22 28.76 -26.12
N ARG A 268 17.05 27.93 -26.73
CA ARG A 268 18.48 28.25 -26.96
C ARG A 268 18.65 29.37 -27.98
N MET A 269 17.85 29.37 -29.04
CA MET A 269 17.85 30.41 -30.06
C MET A 269 17.46 31.77 -29.46
N VAL A 270 16.43 31.83 -28.62
CA VAL A 270 16.05 33.06 -27.90
C VAL A 270 17.19 33.57 -27.03
N TRP A 271 17.87 32.70 -26.28
CA TRP A 271 19.04 33.09 -25.49
C TRP A 271 20.17 33.65 -26.34
N LEU A 272 20.47 33.01 -27.48
CA LEU A 272 21.47 33.52 -28.43
C LEU A 272 21.07 34.88 -29.01
N THR A 273 19.79 35.07 -29.35
CA THR A 273 19.29 36.37 -29.82
C THR A 273 19.44 37.45 -28.75
N VAL A 274 19.15 37.14 -27.48
CA VAL A 274 19.36 38.08 -26.36
C VAL A 274 20.84 38.43 -26.21
N PHE A 275 21.74 37.44 -26.26
CA PHE A 275 23.19 37.71 -26.22
C PHE A 275 23.67 38.54 -27.41
N LEU A 276 23.15 38.28 -28.60
CA LEU A 276 23.48 39.04 -29.81
C LEU A 276 23.02 40.49 -29.67
N VAL A 277 21.81 40.72 -29.18
CA VAL A 277 21.28 42.07 -28.89
C VAL A 277 22.18 42.79 -27.87
N ILE A 278 22.53 42.14 -26.76
CA ILE A 278 23.47 42.70 -25.76
C ILE A 278 24.83 43.02 -26.40
N GLY A 279 25.38 42.12 -27.20
CA GLY A 279 26.63 42.33 -27.92
C GLY A 279 26.57 43.50 -28.90
N THR A 280 25.46 43.68 -29.62
CA THR A 280 25.25 44.84 -30.49
C THR A 280 25.12 46.14 -29.71
N PHE A 281 24.47 46.13 -28.54
CA PHE A 281 24.41 47.30 -27.66
C PHE A 281 25.79 47.66 -27.09
N LEU A 282 26.55 46.67 -26.62
CA LEU A 282 27.92 46.87 -26.14
C LEU A 282 28.84 47.41 -27.25
N SER A 283 28.77 46.85 -28.46
CA SER A 283 29.54 47.35 -29.60
C SER A 283 29.12 48.76 -30.03
N ALA A 284 27.83 49.11 -29.91
CA ALA A 284 27.36 50.46 -30.15
C ALA A 284 27.86 51.46 -29.09
N ILE A 285 27.91 51.05 -27.82
CA ILE A 285 28.47 51.87 -26.73
C ILE A 285 29.98 52.07 -26.91
N ASP A 286 30.72 51.02 -27.26
CA ASP A 286 32.17 51.09 -27.52
C ASP A 286 32.48 52.02 -28.71
N LYS A 287 31.65 51.96 -29.77
CA LYS A 287 31.71 52.94 -30.87
C LYS A 287 31.34 54.35 -30.42
N SER A 288 30.42 54.52 -29.47
CA SER A 288 30.06 55.85 -28.96
C SER A 288 31.21 56.51 -28.19
N GLU A 289 31.98 55.75 -27.41
CA GLU A 289 33.20 56.25 -26.77
C GLU A 289 34.27 56.62 -27.80
N GLN A 290 34.44 55.82 -28.86
CA GLN A 290 35.33 56.16 -29.98
C GLN A 290 34.90 57.43 -30.73
N ILE A 291 33.61 57.67 -30.89
CA ILE A 291 33.07 58.89 -31.51
C ILE A 291 33.30 60.10 -30.60
N ILE A 292 33.12 59.96 -29.28
CA ILE A 292 33.36 61.05 -28.32
C ILE A 292 34.85 61.41 -28.24
N THR A 293 35.75 60.41 -28.24
CA THR A 293 37.20 60.63 -28.28
C THR A 293 37.66 61.24 -29.60
N PHE A 294 37.09 60.81 -30.73
CA PHE A 294 37.34 61.45 -32.02
C PHE A 294 36.85 62.90 -32.06
N MET A 295 35.66 63.19 -31.54
CA MET A 295 35.10 64.55 -31.49
C MET A 295 35.87 65.47 -30.55
N THR A 296 36.36 64.96 -29.42
CA THR A 296 37.24 65.74 -28.52
C THR A 296 38.61 65.99 -29.15
N GLY A 297 39.21 64.99 -29.81
CA GLY A 297 40.44 65.18 -30.59
C GLY A 297 40.27 66.18 -31.74
N PHE A 298 39.13 66.12 -32.42
CA PHE A 298 38.76 67.05 -33.49
C PHE A 298 38.58 68.48 -32.97
N MET A 299 37.91 68.67 -31.82
CA MET A 299 37.74 69.99 -31.20
C MET A 299 39.06 70.59 -30.69
N VAL A 300 39.97 69.76 -30.15
CA VAL A 300 41.31 70.20 -29.73
C VAL A 300 42.15 70.62 -30.93
N TRP A 301 42.11 69.85 -32.03
CA TRP A 301 42.78 70.22 -33.27
C TRP A 301 42.19 71.50 -33.89
N PHE A 302 40.88 71.65 -33.91
CA PHE A 302 40.20 72.84 -34.43
C PHE A 302 40.54 74.11 -33.62
N ASN A 303 40.60 74.01 -32.30
CA ASN A 303 41.03 75.10 -31.43
C ASN A 303 42.52 75.47 -31.56
N SER A 304 43.35 74.60 -32.15
CA SER A 304 44.76 74.90 -32.45
C SER A 304 44.97 75.59 -33.81
N LEU A 305 43.92 75.63 -34.63
CA LEU A 305 43.91 76.24 -35.97
C LEU A 305 43.27 77.63 -35.99
N ILE A 306 42.56 78.01 -34.92
CA ILE A 306 42.04 79.35 -34.66
C ILE A 306 43.09 80.12 -33.84
#